data_AF-A0A6C1U311-F1
#
_entry.id   AF-A0A6C1U311-F1
#
_cell.length_a   1.000
_cell.length_b   1.000
_cell.length_c   1.000
_cell.angle_alpha   90.00
_cell.angle_beta   90.00
_cell.angle_gamma   90.00
#
_symmetry.space_group_name_H-M   'P 1'
#
loop_
_entity.id
_entity.type
_entity.pdbx_description
1 polymer ?
#
loop_
_entity_poly.entity_id
_entity_poly.type
_entity_poly.pdbx_seq_one_letter_code
_entity_poly.pdbx_strand_id
1 'polypeptide(L)'
;MVSALEAILKIRSDNIKSSKTKQQNDGCNCGIFALENACKITQMFNEGKSLDKIDKELSEYKFDLNEKRREFAEALMNDQEWKKDLESGFLYELPPRTKTSSTSEVQHVVHNEELSLTSCPCK
;
A
#
# COMPACT_ATOMS: atom_id res chain seq x y z
N MET A 1 16.65 6.69 -21.03
CA MET A 1 15.19 6.66 -21.25
C MET A 1 14.58 6.98 -19.90
N VAL A 2 13.96 8.16 -19.76
CA VAL A 2 13.32 8.60 -18.51
C VAL A 2 12.03 7.80 -18.38
N SER A 3 11.82 7.08 -17.27
CA SER A 3 10.60 6.29 -17.13
C SER A 3 9.37 7.21 -17.14
N ALA A 4 8.21 6.72 -17.59
CA ALA A 4 6.97 7.50 -17.56
C ALA A 4 6.68 8.06 -16.15
N LEU A 5 7.07 7.30 -15.12
CA LEU A 5 6.95 7.70 -13.72
C LEU A 5 7.83 8.92 -13.37
N GLU A 6 9.10 8.92 -13.80
CA GLU A 6 10.01 10.07 -13.62
C GLU A 6 9.50 11.32 -14.34
N ALA A 7 8.96 11.16 -15.55
CA ALA A 7 8.44 12.27 -16.35
C ALA A 7 7.17 12.88 -15.74
N ILE A 8 6.27 12.05 -15.21
CA ILE A 8 5.00 12.50 -14.63
C ILE A 8 5.20 13.11 -13.24
N LEU A 9 6.00 12.47 -12.38
CA LEU A 9 6.13 12.89 -10.98
C LEU A 9 7.29 13.87 -10.75
N LYS A 10 8.11 14.15 -11.78
CA LYS A 10 9.36 14.92 -11.66
C LYS A 10 10.31 14.35 -10.60
N ILE A 11 10.16 13.07 -10.27
CA ILE A 11 11.05 12.36 -9.36
C ILE A 11 12.19 11.85 -10.22
N ARG A 12 13.42 12.26 -9.93
CA ARG A 12 14.58 11.67 -10.58
C ARG A 12 14.76 10.21 -10.09
N SER A 13 15.16 9.32 -10.98
CA SER A 13 15.29 7.88 -10.69
C SER A 13 16.27 7.56 -9.56
N ASP A 14 17.28 8.40 -9.36
CA ASP A 14 18.25 8.33 -8.26
C ASP A 14 17.61 8.58 -6.87
N ASN A 15 16.43 9.21 -6.83
CA ASN A 15 15.64 9.38 -5.61
C ASN A 15 14.72 8.19 -5.32
N ILE A 16 14.60 7.21 -6.22
CA ILE A 16 13.76 6.03 -6.03
C ILE A 16 14.64 4.87 -5.58
N LYS A 17 14.59 4.56 -4.29
CA LYS A 17 15.31 3.43 -3.69
C LYS A 17 14.33 2.43 -3.11
N SER A 18 14.49 1.16 -3.47
CA SER A 18 13.79 0.09 -2.74
C SER A 18 14.44 -0.07 -1.38
N SER A 19 13.67 0.19 -0.32
CA SER A 19 14.11 -0.10 1.03
C SER A 19 14.06 -1.60 1.30
N LYS A 20 14.95 -2.09 2.16
CA LYS A 20 14.89 -3.47 2.71
C LYS A 20 13.99 -3.56 3.95
N THR A 21 13.27 -2.47 4.25
CA THR A 21 12.32 -2.39 5.36
C THR A 21 11.37 -3.58 5.36
N LYS A 22 11.13 -4.13 6.56
CA LYS A 22 10.21 -5.24 6.71
C LYS A 22 8.80 -4.80 6.28
N GLN A 23 8.25 -5.48 5.29
CA GLN A 23 6.89 -5.23 4.85
C GLN A 23 5.90 -5.66 5.94
N GLN A 24 4.78 -4.94 6.04
CA GLN A 24 3.65 -5.43 6.80
C GLN A 24 3.18 -6.79 6.25
N ASN A 25 2.66 -7.62 7.14
CA ASN A 25 2.17 -8.95 6.79
C ASN A 25 0.64 -9.07 6.95
N ASP A 26 -0.06 -7.96 7.19
CA ASP A 26 -1.51 -7.89 7.13
C ASP A 26 -1.98 -7.27 5.81
N GLY A 27 -3.15 -7.70 5.34
CA GLY A 27 -3.73 -7.24 4.08
C GLY A 27 -4.59 -5.98 4.20
N CYS A 28 -4.67 -5.34 5.37
CA CYS A 28 -5.70 -4.33 5.64
C CYS A 28 -5.20 -3.05 6.32
N ASN A 29 -3.94 -2.98 6.74
CA ASN A 29 -3.36 -1.81 7.41
C ASN A 29 -2.30 -1.09 6.54
N CYS A 30 -2.28 -1.33 5.21
CA CYS A 30 -1.29 -0.72 4.30
C CYS A 30 -1.26 0.81 4.38
N GLY A 31 -2.43 1.45 4.54
CA GLY A 31 -2.53 2.89 4.74
C GLY A 31 -1.90 3.35 6.06
N ILE A 32 -2.19 2.68 7.17
CA ILE A 32 -1.62 3.00 8.50
C ILE A 32 -0.11 2.79 8.49
N PHE A 33 0.36 1.67 7.93
CA PHE A 33 1.79 1.39 7.79
C PHE A 33 2.49 2.46 6.95
N ALA A 34 1.91 2.90 5.82
CA ALA A 34 2.48 3.97 5.01
C ALA A 34 2.59 5.29 5.79
N LEU A 35 1.54 5.67 6.55
CA LEU A 35 1.52 6.89 7.34
C LEU A 35 2.56 6.88 8.47
N GLU A 36 2.66 5.77 9.20
CA GLU A 36 3.63 5.61 10.29
C GLU A 36 5.08 5.64 9.76
N ASN A 37 5.36 4.97 8.65
CA ASN A 37 6.67 5.05 8.00
C ASN A 37 6.97 6.48 7.53
N ALA A 38 6.01 7.17 6.91
CA ALA A 38 6.20 8.55 6.46
C ALA A 38 6.48 9.50 7.64
N CYS A 39 5.78 9.34 8.75
CA CYS A 39 6.00 10.09 9.98
C CYS A 39 7.43 9.89 10.51
N LYS A 40 7.85 8.63 10.67
CA LYS A 40 9.20 8.29 11.16
C LYS A 40 10.30 8.80 10.22
N ILE A 41 10.13 8.62 8.91
CA ILE A 41 11.06 9.14 7.88
C ILE A 41 11.20 10.65 8.02
N THR A 42 10.08 11.37 8.09
CA THR A 42 10.06 12.84 8.23
C THR A 42 10.77 13.29 9.50
N GLN A 43 10.50 12.64 10.64
CA GLN A 43 11.18 12.93 11.90
C GLN A 43 12.70 12.75 11.77
N MET A 44 13.14 11.62 11.21
CA MET A 44 14.57 11.33 11.07
C MET A 44 15.27 12.27 10.07
N PHE A 45 14.58 12.69 9.01
CA PHE A 45 15.10 13.73 8.12
C PHE A 45 15.28 15.06 8.85
N ASN A 46 14.30 15.47 9.66
CA ASN A 46 14.40 16.70 10.45
C ASN A 46 15.53 16.64 11.50
N GLU A 47 15.87 15.45 11.98
CA GLU A 47 17.03 15.19 12.83
C GLU A 47 18.37 15.11 12.07
N GLY A 48 18.36 15.32 10.75
CA GLY A 48 19.55 15.27 9.90
C GLY A 48 20.13 13.86 9.72
N LYS A 49 19.33 12.80 9.90
CA LYS A 49 19.81 11.42 9.68
C LYS A 49 20.02 11.13 8.20
N SER A 50 21.02 10.31 7.89
CA SER A 50 21.24 9.80 6.54
C SER A 50 20.18 8.76 6.15
N LEU A 51 19.98 8.59 4.83
CA LEU A 51 19.08 7.58 4.28
C LEU A 51 19.40 6.16 4.78
N ASP A 52 20.68 5.81 4.90
CA ASP A 52 21.07 4.47 5.37
C ASP A 52 20.68 4.23 6.83
N LYS A 53 20.72 5.27 7.67
CA LYS A 53 20.26 5.19 9.05
C LYS A 53 18.74 5.07 9.13
N ILE A 54 18.02 5.77 8.25
CA ILE A 54 16.56 5.65 8.12
C ILE A 54 16.19 4.22 7.69
N ASP A 55 16.79 3.71 6.61
CA ASP A 55 16.57 2.35 6.12
C ASP A 55 16.82 1.29 7.21
N LYS A 56 17.90 1.46 7.98
CA LYS A 56 18.20 0.55 9.10
C LYS A 56 17.12 0.61 10.17
N GLU A 57 16.77 1.80 10.64
CA GLU A 57 15.75 1.98 11.68
C GLU A 57 14.41 1.38 11.26
N LEU A 58 13.94 1.67 10.04
CA LEU A 58 12.68 1.14 9.52
C LEU A 58 12.69 -0.39 9.41
N SER A 59 13.85 -1.01 9.15
CA SER A 59 13.97 -2.47 9.11
C SER A 59 13.81 -3.16 10.48
N GLU A 60 14.14 -2.46 11.56
CA GLU A 60 14.12 -2.96 12.93
C GLU A 60 12.81 -2.58 13.65
N TYR A 61 12.23 -1.42 13.30
CA TYR A 61 11.07 -0.86 13.96
C TYR A 61 9.80 -1.66 13.64
N LYS A 62 9.02 -1.98 14.68
CA LYS A 62 7.76 -2.71 14.57
C LYS A 62 6.63 -1.87 15.15
N PHE A 63 5.64 -1.61 14.32
CA PHE A 63 4.39 -0.99 14.73
C PHE A 63 3.39 -2.08 15.14
N ASP A 64 2.65 -1.86 16.22
CA ASP A 64 1.36 -2.53 16.37
C ASP A 64 0.37 -1.76 15.49
N LEU A 65 0.13 -2.27 14.28
CA LEU A 65 -0.69 -1.59 13.29
C LEU A 65 -2.16 -1.50 13.71
N ASN A 66 -2.65 -2.41 14.56
CA ASN A 66 -4.03 -2.35 15.05
C ASN A 66 -4.18 -1.28 16.13
N GLU A 67 -3.20 -1.16 17.01
CA GLU A 67 -3.13 -0.06 17.97
C GLU A 67 -3.04 1.29 17.25
N LYS A 68 -2.13 1.42 16.27
CA LYS A 68 -2.03 2.65 15.47
C LYS A 68 -3.31 2.98 14.73
N ARG A 69 -3.98 1.98 14.14
CA ARG A 69 -5.29 2.20 13.53
C ARG A 69 -6.31 2.77 14.51
N ARG A 70 -6.33 2.29 15.76
CA ARG A 70 -7.22 2.80 16.82
C ARG A 70 -6.87 4.23 17.20
N GLU A 71 -5.59 4.54 17.41
CA GLU A 71 -5.10 5.90 17.70
C GLU A 71 -5.51 6.90 16.60
N PHE A 72 -5.34 6.52 15.33
CA PHE A 72 -5.75 7.36 14.19
C PHE A 72 -7.26 7.60 14.17
N ALA A 73 -8.05 6.56 14.41
CA ALA A 73 -9.51 6.69 14.46
C ALA A 73 -9.94 7.62 15.61
N GLU A 74 -9.33 7.50 16.79
CA GLU A 74 -9.61 8.36 17.94
C GLU A 74 -9.19 9.81 17.68
N ALA A 75 -8.04 10.04 17.04
CA ALA A 75 -7.60 11.37 16.66
C ALA A 75 -8.59 12.03 15.68
N LEU A 76 -9.02 11.30 14.64
CA LEU A 76 -10.01 11.79 13.68
C LEU A 76 -11.37 12.06 14.34
N MET A 77 -11.83 11.18 15.23
CA MET A 77 -13.08 11.39 15.98
C MET A 77 -13.04 12.62 16.87
N ASN A 78 -11.86 13.11 17.24
CA ASN A 78 -11.70 14.32 18.06
C ASN A 78 -11.43 15.58 17.23
N ASP A 79 -11.10 15.43 15.95
CA ASP A 79 -10.85 16.53 15.04
C ASP A 79 -12.14 17.30 14.72
N GLN A 80 -12.08 18.63 14.88
CA GLN A 80 -13.27 19.49 14.75
C GLN A 80 -13.69 19.73 13.30
N GLU A 81 -12.75 19.66 12.36
CA GLU A 81 -13.03 19.79 10.94
C GLU A 81 -13.67 18.49 10.44
N TRP A 82 -13.09 17.34 10.82
CA TRP A 82 -13.65 16.02 10.58
C TRP A 82 -15.08 15.87 11.11
N LYS A 83 -15.36 16.37 12.31
CA LYS A 83 -16.73 16.38 12.86
C LYS A 83 -17.70 17.18 11.99
N LYS A 84 -17.30 18.37 11.53
CA LYS A 84 -18.13 19.22 10.65
C LYS A 84 -18.36 18.58 9.29
N ASP A 85 -17.34 17.92 8.74
CA ASP A 85 -17.42 17.22 7.45
C ASP A 85 -18.31 15.96 7.54
N LEU A 86 -18.31 15.30 8.70
CA LEU A 86 -19.20 14.17 8.98
C LEU A 86 -20.66 14.65 9.13
N GLU A 87 -20.89 15.73 9.89
CA GLU A 87 -22.22 16.31 10.11
C GLU A 87 -22.82 16.90 8.83
N SER A 88 -21.98 17.45 7.94
CA SER A 88 -22.42 17.97 6.64
C SER A 88 -22.70 16.89 5.59
N GLY A 89 -22.50 15.60 5.92
CA GLY A 89 -22.79 14.47 5.05
C GLY A 89 -21.76 14.25 3.92
N PHE A 90 -20.69 15.04 3.86
CA PHE A 90 -19.68 14.98 2.80
C PHE A 90 -18.92 13.64 2.78
N LEU A 91 -18.86 12.96 3.93
CA LEU A 91 -18.15 11.68 4.11
C LEU A 91 -19.04 10.43 3.91
N TYR A 92 -20.36 10.60 3.76
CA TYR A 92 -21.31 9.48 3.61
C TYR A 92 -21.46 8.99 2.15
N GLU A 93 -20.86 9.67 1.17
CA GLU A 93 -20.79 9.19 -0.23
C GLU A 93 -19.65 8.20 -0.51
N LEU A 94 -19.22 7.43 0.50
CA LEU A 94 -18.33 6.29 0.23
C LEU A 94 -19.16 5.12 -0.28
N PRO A 95 -18.85 4.56 -1.47
CA PRO A 95 -19.59 3.43 -2.00
C PRO A 95 -19.56 2.27 -0.98
N PRO A 96 -20.69 1.56 -0.80
CA PRO A 96 -20.76 0.47 0.16
C PRO A 96 -19.65 -0.54 -0.15
N ARG A 97 -18.90 -0.89 0.89
CA ARG A 97 -17.84 -1.89 0.85
C ARG A 97 -18.41 -3.18 0.25
N THR A 98 -18.12 -3.45 -1.02
CA THR A 98 -18.47 -4.72 -1.65
C THR A 98 -17.80 -5.82 -0.84
N LYS A 99 -18.62 -6.70 -0.25
CA LYS A 99 -18.14 -7.89 0.43
C LYS A 99 -17.33 -8.71 -0.58
N THR A 100 -16.00 -8.71 -0.44
CA THR A 100 -15.16 -9.72 -1.08
C THR A 100 -15.56 -11.08 -0.52
N SER A 101 -16.23 -11.86 -1.36
CA SER A 101 -16.48 -13.28 -1.10
C SER A 101 -15.18 -14.04 -1.32
N SER A 102 -14.52 -14.40 -0.22
CA SER A 102 -13.71 -15.63 -0.10
C SER A 102 -14.73 -16.76 0.15
N THR A 103 -14.71 -17.92 -0.51
CA THR A 103 -13.59 -18.83 -0.78
C THR A 103 -13.98 -19.88 -1.83
N SER A 104 -12.96 -20.29 -2.61
CA SER A 104 -12.62 -21.67 -2.98
C SER A 104 -13.68 -22.62 -3.55
N GLU A 105 -13.50 -23.02 -4.82
CA GLU A 105 -13.48 -24.44 -5.17
C GLU A 105 -12.60 -24.67 -6.42
N VAL A 106 -11.45 -25.30 -6.18
CA VAL A 106 -10.64 -25.96 -7.21
C VAL A 106 -11.40 -27.24 -7.59
N GLN A 107 -11.92 -27.32 -8.81
CA GLN A 107 -12.19 -28.61 -9.44
C GLN A 107 -11.48 -28.69 -10.78
N HIS A 108 -10.43 -29.50 -10.74
CA HIS A 108 -9.69 -30.03 -11.87
C HIS A 108 -10.60 -31.06 -12.57
N VAL A 109 -11.06 -30.78 -13.79
CA VAL A 109 -11.51 -31.84 -14.71
C VAL A 109 -10.90 -31.55 -16.08
N VAL A 110 -9.88 -32.35 -16.40
CA VAL A 110 -9.28 -32.47 -17.73
C VAL A 110 -10.24 -33.32 -18.56
N HIS A 111 -10.74 -32.78 -19.67
CA HIS A 111 -11.16 -33.60 -20.82
C HIS A 111 -10.56 -33.02 -22.10
N ASN A 112 -9.71 -33.86 -22.71
CA ASN A 112 -9.25 -33.78 -24.09
C ASN A 112 -10.43 -34.06 -25.02
N GLU A 113 -10.53 -33.32 -26.13
CA GLU A 113 -10.49 -33.87 -27.50
C GLU A 113 -10.59 -32.70 -28.51
N GLU A 114 -9.48 -32.45 -29.20
CA GLU A 114 -9.35 -32.52 -30.66
C GLU A 114 -9.99 -31.36 -31.43
N LEU A 115 -9.13 -30.44 -31.91
CA LEU A 115 -9.22 -29.93 -33.27
C LEU A 115 -7.79 -29.69 -33.78
N SER A 116 -7.49 -30.38 -34.87
CA SER A 116 -6.19 -30.59 -35.46
C SER A 116 -5.84 -29.52 -36.50
N LEU A 117 -4.52 -29.37 -36.70
CA LEU A 117 -3.81 -28.78 -37.86
C LEU A 117 -3.95 -27.24 -37.99
N THR A 118 -2.88 -26.45 -38.02
CA THR A 118 -1.78 -26.55 -38.98
C THR A 118 -0.44 -26.02 -38.43
N SER A 119 0.64 -26.67 -38.86
CA SER A 119 2.03 -26.23 -38.75
C SER A 119 2.30 -24.92 -39.51
N CYS A 120 3.21 -24.07 -39.00
CA CYS A 120 4.33 -23.56 -39.79
C CYS A 120 5.42 -22.90 -38.92
N PRO A 121 6.69 -22.86 -39.39
CA PRO A 121 7.88 -22.83 -38.56
C PRO A 121 8.54 -21.45 -38.52
N CYS A 122 9.30 -21.17 -37.47
CA CYS A 122 10.33 -20.13 -37.51
C CYS A 122 11.69 -20.75 -37.15
N LYS A 123 12.62 -20.56 -38.08
CA LYS A 123 14.06 -20.77 -37.94
C LYS A 123 14.65 -19.93 -36.82
#